data_AF-A0A3S4M056-F1
#
_entry.id   AF-A0A3S4M056-F1
#
_cell.length_a   1.000
_cell.length_b   1.000
_cell.length_c   1.000
_cell.angle_alpha   90.00
_cell.angle_beta   90.00
_cell.angle_gamma   90.00
#
_symmetry.space_group_name_H-M   'P 1'
#
loop_
_entity.id
_entity.type
_entity.pdbx_description
1 polymer ?
#
loop_
_entity_poly.entity_id
_entity_poly.type
_entity_poly.pdbx_seq_one_letter_code
_entity_poly.pdbx_strand_id
1 'polypeptide(L)' 'MARGLLNPRFIANWRLASLVRSVLKNGTDGTIKVAIDAINAAGAPHCFLSVTKWGHSAIVNTSGNGDCHIILRGGKAPKL' A
#
# COMPACT_ATOMS: atom_id res chain seq x y z
N MET A 1 17.08 2.44 0.05
CA MET A 1 15.99 2.92 0.93
C MET A 1 15.16 3.96 0.18
N ALA A 2 14.11 3.55 -0.54
CA ALA A 2 13.16 4.48 -1.13
C ALA A 2 11.82 4.29 -0.40
N ARG A 3 11.55 5.12 0.61
CA ARG A 3 10.24 5.18 1.27
C ARG A 3 9.29 5.94 0.33
N GLY A 4 8.79 5.25 -0.69
CA GLY A 4 7.80 5.79 -1.62
C GLY A 4 6.45 5.95 -0.94
N LEU A 5 5.87 7.14 -1.00
CA LEU A 5 4.52 7.41 -0.51
C LEU A 5 3.52 6.77 -1.48
N LEU A 6 2.92 5.64 -1.11
CA LEU A 6 2.03 4.88 -1.99
C LEU A 6 0.62 5.49 -1.98
N ASN A 7 0.09 5.79 -3.16
CA ASN A 7 -1.32 6.15 -3.32
C ASN A 7 -2.19 4.88 -3.15
N PRO A 8 -3.22 4.91 -2.29
CA PRO A 8 -4.02 3.72 -1.99
C PRO A 8 -4.99 3.32 -3.12
N ARG A 9 -5.20 4.17 -4.14
CA ARG A 9 -6.14 3.93 -5.24
C ARG A 9 -5.63 2.95 -6.32
N PHE A 10 -4.35 2.59 -6.35
CA PHE A 10 -3.78 1.71 -7.37
C PHE A 10 -3.64 0.27 -6.85
N ILE A 11 -4.30 -0.69 -7.52
CA ILE A 11 -4.29 -2.12 -7.14
C ILE A 11 -2.88 -2.71 -7.00
N ALA A 12 -1.95 -2.25 -7.82
CA ALA A 12 -0.56 -2.71 -7.80
C ALA A 12 0.24 -2.23 -6.56
N ASN A 13 -0.14 -1.10 -5.96
CA ASN A 13 0.68 -0.47 -4.91
C ASN A 13 0.66 -1.25 -3.60
N TRP A 14 -0.47 -1.86 -3.24
CA TRP A 14 -0.61 -2.60 -1.98
C TRP A 14 0.09 -3.96 -2.03
N ARG A 15 0.18 -4.58 -3.21
CA ARG A 15 0.95 -5.82 -3.40
C ARG A 15 2.43 -5.61 -3.10
N LEU A 16 3.00 -4.51 -3.59
CA LEU A 16 4.38 -4.12 -3.25
C LEU A 16 4.51 -3.65 -1.79
N ALA A 17 3.46 -3.04 -1.22
CA ALA A 17 3.44 -2.63 0.19
C ALA A 17 3.59 -3.82 1.15
N SER A 18 3.22 -5.03 0.73
CA SER A 18 3.41 -6.25 1.52
C SER A 18 4.88 -6.72 1.63
N LEU A 19 5.81 -6.10 0.88
CA LEU A 19 7.25 -6.43 0.94
C LEU A 19 8.07 -5.49 1.82
N VAL A 20 7.61 -4.25 2.03
CA VAL A 20 8.38 -3.20 2.73
C VAL A 20 7.48 -2.35 3.59
N ARG A 21 8.00 -1.88 4.73
CA ARG A 21 7.28 -0.97 5.64
C ARG A 21 6.69 0.20 4.84
N SER A 22 5.36 0.28 4.88
CA SER A 22 4.59 1.12 3.95
C SER A 22 3.75 2.13 4.70
N VAL A 23 3.64 3.31 4.10
CA VAL A 23 2.86 4.41 4.65
C VAL A 23 1.76 4.76 3.67
N LEU A 24 0.51 4.58 4.12
CA LEU A 24 -0.66 4.87 3.30
C LEU A 24 -1.23 6.23 3.67
N LYS A 25 -1.52 7.03 2.65
CA LYS A 25 -2.18 8.32 2.79
C LYS A 25 -3.69 8.12 2.80
N ASN A 26 -4.41 8.99 3.52
CA ASN A 26 -5.87 9.08 3.39
C ASN A 26 -6.27 9.47 1.95
N GLY A 27 -7.50 9.14 1.57
CA GLY A 27 -8.05 9.56 0.28
C GLY A 27 -8.09 11.08 0.15
N THR A 28 -8.03 11.59 -1.08
CA THR A 28 -8.05 13.03 -1.41
C THR A 28 -9.26 13.76 -0.80
N ASP A 29 -10.37 13.04 -0.63
CA ASP A 29 -11.61 13.54 -0.04
C ASP A 29 -11.63 13.51 1.50
N GLY A 30 -10.53 13.09 2.15
CA GLY A 30 -10.46 12.90 3.62
C GLY A 30 -10.88 11.51 4.08
N THR A 31 -11.29 10.63 3.17
CA THR A 31 -11.77 9.29 3.51
C THR A 31 -10.65 8.40 4.05
N ILE A 32 -10.76 8.04 5.33
CA ILE A 32 -9.79 7.16 6.03
C ILE A 32 -10.03 5.68 5.69
N LYS A 33 -11.27 5.31 5.36
CA LYS A 33 -11.64 3.92 5.00
C LYS A 33 -10.73 3.33 3.92
N VAL A 34 -10.43 4.12 2.87
CA VAL A 34 -9.55 3.70 1.77
C VAL A 34 -8.12 3.38 2.25
N ALA A 35 -7.62 4.10 3.26
CA ALA A 35 -6.32 3.81 3.85
C ALA A 35 -6.37 2.56 4.73
N ILE A 36 -7.45 2.37 5.51
CA ILE A 36 -7.65 1.19 6.37
C ILE A 36 -7.77 -0.08 5.52
N ASP A 37 -8.60 -0.05 4.48
CA ASP A 37 -8.79 -1.19 3.57
C ASP A 37 -7.47 -1.57 2.89
N ALA A 38 -6.66 -0.58 2.51
CA ALA A 38 -5.36 -0.82 1.90
C ALA A 38 -4.30 -1.34 2.90
N ILE A 39 -4.40 -1.02 4.20
CA ILE A 39 -3.58 -1.65 5.26
C ILE A 39 -3.99 -3.12 5.44
N ASN A 40 -5.29 -3.38 5.56
CA ASN A 40 -5.79 -4.76 5.67
C ASN A 40 -5.41 -5.58 4.43
N ALA A 41 -5.47 -4.98 3.24
CA ALA A 41 -4.98 -5.60 2.03
C ALA A 41 -3.48 -5.89 2.13
N ALA A 42 -2.63 -4.90 2.48
CA ALA A 42 -1.18 -5.11 2.57
C ALA A 42 -0.76 -6.13 3.66
N GLY A 43 -1.58 -6.30 4.71
CA GLY A 43 -1.40 -7.30 5.76
C GLY A 43 -1.75 -8.74 5.35
N ALA A 44 -2.51 -8.92 4.27
CA ALA A 44 -2.82 -10.24 3.74
C ALA A 44 -1.67 -10.77 2.86
N PRO A 45 -1.49 -12.10 2.76
CA PRO A 45 -0.54 -12.69 1.83
C PRO A 45 -0.94 -12.42 0.38
N HIS A 46 -0.01 -11.93 -0.43
CA HIS A 46 -0.23 -11.68 -1.86
C HIS A 46 0.68 -12.53 -2.71
N CYS A 47 0.16 -12.92 -3.88
CA CYS A 47 0.92 -13.59 -4.92
C CYS A 47 0.81 -12.73 -6.19
N PHE A 48 1.95 -12.32 -6.74
CA PHE A 48 1.97 -11.55 -7.98
C PHE A 48 3.18 -11.87 -8.85
N LEU A 49 2.99 -11.73 -10.15
CA LEU A 49 4.06 -11.87 -11.14
C LEU A 49 4.96 -10.64 -11.06
N SER A 50 6.25 -10.87 -10.86
CA SER A 50 7.29 -9.86 -10.88
C SER A 50 8.49 -10.36 -11.68
N VAL A 51 9.52 -9.53 -11.77
CA VAL A 51 10.79 -9.89 -12.39
C VAL A 51 11.84 -10.01 -11.31
N THR A 52 12.60 -11.09 -11.35
CA THR A 52 13.79 -11.24 -10.50
C THR A 52 14.83 -10.20 -10.88
N LYS A 53 15.80 -9.96 -9.98
CA LYS A 53 16.94 -9.08 -10.24
C LYS A 53 17.75 -9.46 -11.49
N TRP A 54 17.59 -10.70 -11.96
CA TRP A 54 18.25 -11.27 -13.13
C TRP A 54 17.41 -11.20 -14.41
N GLY A 55 16.24 -10.55 -14.37
CA GLY A 55 15.37 -10.38 -15.55
C GLY A 55 14.46 -11.56 -15.86
N HIS A 56 14.50 -12.64 -15.06
CA HIS A 56 13.56 -13.75 -15.21
C HIS A 56 12.23 -13.46 -14.52
N SER A 57 11.13 -13.81 -15.18
CA SER A 57 9.79 -13.79 -14.59
C SER A 57 9.75 -14.72 -13.37
N ALA A 58 9.35 -14.18 -12.23
CA ALA A 58 9.14 -14.94 -11.01
C ALA A 58 7.81 -14.57 -10.37
N ILE A 59 7.25 -15.56 -9.69
CA ILE A 59 6.09 -15.36 -8.85
C ILE A 59 6.61 -14.95 -7.47
N VAL A 60 6.23 -13.76 -7.04
CA VAL A 60 6.55 -13.25 -5.71
C VAL A 60 5.36 -13.54 -4.80
N ASN A 61 5.60 -14.38 -3.81
CA ASN A 61 4.70 -14.62 -2.70
C ASN A 61 5.15 -13.81 -1.49
N THR A 62 4.21 -13.10 -0.88
CA THR A 62 4.43 -12.35 0.35
C THR A 62 3.57 -12.94 1.46
N SER A 63 4.09 -12.94 2.68
CA SER A 63 3.36 -13.38 3.87
C SER A 63 2.38 -12.31 4.39
N GLY A 64 2.35 -11.13 3.77
CA GLY A 64 1.69 -9.95 4.30
C GLY A 64 2.61 -9.11 5.19
N ASN A 65 2.28 -7.83 5.32
CA ASN A 65 3.06 -6.85 6.07
C ASN A 65 2.23 -6.15 7.15
N GLY A 66 2.53 -6.44 8.42
CA GLY A 66 1.92 -5.77 9.58
C GLY A 66 2.49 -4.37 9.86
N ASP A 67 3.60 -4.00 9.22
CA ASP A 67 4.24 -2.70 9.39
C ASP A 67 3.70 -1.67 8.42
N CYS A 68 2.40 -1.44 8.50
CA CYS A 68 1.71 -0.42 7.73
C CYS A 68 1.17 0.65 8.68
N HIS A 69 1.42 1.92 8.36
CA HIS A 69 0.91 3.05 9.14
C HIS A 69 0.16 4.04 8.25
N ILE A 70 -0.91 4.63 8.78
CA ILE A 70 -1.69 5.67 8.09
C ILE A 70 -1.07 7.03 8.40
N ILE A 71 -0.86 7.86 7.38
CA ILE A 71 -0.64 9.28 7.57
C ILE A 71 -1.88 10.04 7.08
N LEU A 72 -2.47 10.78 8.01
CA LEU A 72 -3.51 11.77 7.72
C LEU A 72 -2.84 13.04 7.21
N ARG A 73 -2.95 13.31 5.90
CA ARG A 73 -2.44 14.54 5.26
C ARG A 73 -3.55 15.55 4.93
N GLY A 74 -4.69 15.44 5.62
CA GLY A 74 -5.85 16.30 5.41
C GLY A 74 -6.70 15.86 4.23
N GLY A 75 -7.98 16.22 4.30
CA GLY A 75 -8.97 16.10 3.22
C GLY A 75 -9.67 17.44 3.04
N LYS A 76 -10.58 17.53 2.07
CA LYS A 76 -11.46 18.68 1.87
C LYS A 76 -11.98 19.13 3.26
N ALA A 77 -11.72 20.40 3.60
CA ALA A 77 -11.98 21.02 4.90
C ALA A 77 -13.33 20.59 5.50
N PRO A 78 -13.48 20.61 6.84
CA PRO A 78 -14.79 20.39 7.47
C PRO A 78 -15.82 21.22 6.74
N LYS A 79 -16.86 20.57 6.21
CA LYS A 79 -18.04 21.28 5.72
C LYS A 79 -18.69 21.90 6.96
N LEU A 80 -18.31 23.14 7.27
CA LEU A 80 -19.14 24.06 8.04
C LEU A 80 -20.38 24.39 7.21
#